data_AF-A0A1H3N3C1-F1
#
_entry.id   AF-A0A1H3N3C1-F1
#
_cell.length_a   1.000
_cell.length_b   1.000
_cell.length_c   1.000
_cell.angle_alpha   90.00
_cell.angle_beta   90.00
_cell.angle_gamma   90.00
#
_symmetry.space_group_name_H-M   'P 1'
#
loop_
_entity.id
_entity.type
_entity.pdbx_description
1 polymer ?
#
loop_
_entity_poly.entity_id
_entity_poly.type
_entity_poly.pdbx_seq_one_letter_code
_entity_poly.pdbx_strand_id
1 'polypeptide(L)'
;MFHKFTESARKVVAGAQDETRKLGHQRIGNEHLFLAALSQYELGIDIDEARQVVQRLVPADQEPGQGHVPFSTEAKGVLEQGLYEATGTGHKLISGGHLLLATIADPGTVASRALGELNVPVADFRDRVIATTLGD
;
A
#
# COMPACT_ATOMS: atom_id res chain seq x y z
N MET A 1 -14.87 3.92 -9.70
CA MET A 1 -13.66 3.11 -9.47
C MET A 1 -13.90 1.92 -8.55
N PHE A 2 -14.45 2.09 -7.34
CA PHE A 2 -14.65 1.00 -6.35
C PHE A 2 -15.48 -0.22 -6.78
N HIS A 3 -16.26 -0.15 -7.87
CA HIS A 3 -16.95 -1.32 -8.42
C HIS A 3 -15.99 -2.33 -9.05
N LYS A 4 -14.77 -1.90 -9.43
CA LYS A 4 -13.69 -2.78 -9.91
C LYS A 4 -12.90 -3.44 -8.78
N PHE A 5 -13.13 -3.04 -7.53
CA PHE A 5 -12.37 -3.53 -6.39
C PHE A 5 -13.02 -4.83 -5.89
N THR A 6 -12.18 -5.82 -5.63
CA THR A 6 -12.57 -7.01 -4.85
C THR A 6 -12.75 -6.65 -3.37
N GLU A 7 -13.18 -7.62 -2.57
CA GLU A 7 -13.25 -7.44 -1.12
C GLU A 7 -11.87 -7.19 -0.51
N SER A 8 -10.81 -7.89 -0.95
CA SER A 8 -9.45 -7.69 -0.43
C SER A 8 -8.93 -6.27 -0.73
N ALA A 9 -9.18 -5.74 -1.93
CA ALA A 9 -8.84 -4.36 -2.25
C ALA A 9 -9.59 -3.36 -1.36
N ARG A 10 -10.88 -3.59 -1.06
CA ARG A 10 -11.63 -2.74 -0.14
C ARG A 10 -11.08 -2.80 1.29
N LYS A 11 -10.63 -3.97 1.75
CA LYS A 11 -9.97 -4.14 3.05
C LYS A 11 -8.66 -3.34 3.12
N VAL A 12 -7.85 -3.34 2.05
CA VAL A 12 -6.63 -2.50 1.98
C VAL A 12 -6.97 -1.02 2.14
N VAL A 13 -7.95 -0.53 1.39
CA VAL A 13 -8.37 0.88 1.44
C VAL A 13 -8.90 1.27 2.83
N ALA A 14 -9.69 0.40 3.45
CA ALA A 14 -10.18 0.62 4.81
C ALA A 14 -9.04 0.62 5.84
N GLY A 15 -8.17 -0.40 5.79
CA GLY A 15 -7.02 -0.52 6.68
C GLY A 15 -6.04 0.64 6.55
N ALA A 16 -5.92 1.26 5.38
CA ALA A 16 -5.06 2.43 5.17
C ALA A 16 -5.51 3.63 6.03
N GLN A 17 -6.81 3.75 6.33
CA GLN A 17 -7.29 4.76 7.27
C GLN A 17 -6.79 4.49 8.70
N ASP A 18 -6.74 3.23 9.10
CA ASP A 18 -6.26 2.84 10.42
C ASP A 18 -4.75 3.05 10.54
N GLU A 19 -3.98 2.69 9.51
CA GLU A 19 -2.54 3.00 9.47
C GLU A 19 -2.28 4.51 9.49
N THR A 20 -3.12 5.31 8.79
CA THR A 20 -3.03 6.78 8.83
C THR A 20 -3.19 7.32 10.26
N ARG A 21 -4.17 6.80 11.01
CA ARG A 21 -4.38 7.18 12.41
C ARG A 21 -3.25 6.70 13.32
N LYS A 22 -2.76 5.46 13.14
CA LYS A 22 -1.68 4.88 13.95
C LYS A 22 -0.39 5.68 13.83
N LEU A 23 -0.07 6.17 12.62
CA LEU A 23 1.13 6.96 12.36
C LEU A 23 0.95 8.46 12.62
N GLY A 24 -0.24 8.90 13.06
CA GLY A 24 -0.51 10.31 13.34
C GLY A 24 -0.50 11.19 12.08
N HIS A 25 -0.88 10.64 10.94
CA HIS A 25 -0.97 11.37 9.67
C HIS A 25 -2.42 11.84 9.41
N GLN A 26 -2.58 12.92 8.64
CA GLN A 26 -3.88 13.52 8.32
C GLN A 26 -4.42 13.14 6.95
N ARG A 27 -3.60 12.47 6.11
CA ARG A 27 -3.96 12.07 4.75
C ARG A 27 -3.50 10.64 4.49
N ILE A 28 -4.33 9.88 3.77
CA ILE A 28 -3.96 8.54 3.30
C ILE A 28 -3.00 8.71 2.13
N GLY A 29 -1.71 8.50 2.35
CA GLY A 29 -0.67 8.37 1.33
C GLY A 29 -0.46 6.93 0.84
N ASN A 30 0.53 6.75 -0.04
CA ASN A 30 0.86 5.44 -0.64
C ASN A 30 1.42 4.46 0.41
N GLU A 31 2.16 4.97 1.38
CA GLU A 31 2.72 4.24 2.52
C GLU A 31 1.64 3.60 3.39
N HIS A 32 0.50 4.24 3.54
CA HIS A 32 -0.62 3.68 4.30
C HIS A 32 -1.31 2.55 3.56
N LEU A 33 -1.47 2.67 2.23
CA LEU A 33 -1.96 1.59 1.38
C LEU A 33 -1.00 0.40 1.39
N PHE A 34 0.31 0.68 1.37
CA PHE A 34 1.37 -0.32 1.48
C PHE A 34 1.31 -1.08 2.80
N LEU A 35 1.29 -0.39 3.95
CA LEU A 35 1.18 -1.01 5.27
C LEU A 35 -0.13 -1.79 5.45
N ALA A 36 -1.25 -1.24 4.97
CA ALA A 36 -2.54 -1.90 5.05
C ALA A 36 -2.63 -3.16 4.17
N ALA A 37 -1.92 -3.19 3.04
CA ALA A 37 -1.81 -4.39 2.22
C ALA A 37 -0.82 -5.40 2.82
N LEU A 38 0.35 -4.97 3.30
CA LEU A 38 1.31 -5.83 4.00
C LEU A 38 0.67 -6.57 5.18
N SER A 39 -0.18 -5.90 5.96
CA SER A 39 -0.85 -6.53 7.10
C SER A 39 -1.88 -7.61 6.72
N GLN A 40 -2.22 -7.75 5.43
CA GLN A 40 -3.14 -8.78 4.94
C GLN A 40 -2.44 -10.01 4.36
N TYR A 41 -1.15 -9.92 4.06
CA TYR A 41 -0.43 -10.95 3.30
C TYR A 41 0.89 -11.29 3.99
N GLU A 42 1.17 -12.59 4.14
CA GLU A 42 2.44 -13.07 4.68
C GLU A 42 3.53 -12.98 3.60
N LEU A 43 4.18 -11.82 3.50
CA LEU A 43 5.18 -11.53 2.46
C LEU A 43 6.61 -11.51 2.99
N GLY A 44 6.84 -11.99 4.21
CA GLY A 44 8.16 -12.01 4.82
C GLY A 44 8.72 -10.63 5.15
N ILE A 45 7.83 -9.67 5.46
CA ILE A 45 8.17 -8.37 6.02
C ILE A 45 7.44 -8.24 7.35
N ASP A 46 8.17 -7.92 8.41
CA ASP A 46 7.58 -7.60 9.70
C ASP A 46 6.83 -6.26 9.61
N ILE A 47 5.55 -6.28 10.00
CA ILE A 47 4.70 -5.10 9.83
C ILE A 47 5.08 -3.95 10.77
N ASP A 48 5.59 -4.26 11.96
CA ASP A 48 5.99 -3.23 12.93
C ASP A 48 7.32 -2.60 12.52
N GLU A 49 8.25 -3.38 11.96
CA GLU A 49 9.46 -2.86 11.34
C GLU A 49 9.13 -1.95 10.14
N ALA A 50 8.21 -2.36 9.27
CA ALA A 50 7.74 -1.55 8.15
C ALA A 50 7.10 -0.22 8.62
N ARG A 51 6.30 -0.24 9.69
CA ARG A 51 5.73 0.99 10.29
C ARG A 51 6.82 1.92 10.79
N GLN A 52 7.85 1.39 11.47
CA GLN A 52 8.96 2.21 11.97
C GLN A 52 9.74 2.86 10.84
N VAL A 53 9.99 2.13 9.75
CA VAL A 53 10.62 2.67 8.54
C VAL A 53 9.77 3.79 7.94
N VAL A 54 8.47 3.55 7.74
CA VAL A 54 7.55 4.56 7.20
C VAL A 54 7.52 5.80 8.09
N GLN A 55 7.49 5.65 9.42
CA GLN A 55 7.49 6.77 10.35
C GLN A 55 8.77 7.63 10.29
N ARG A 56 9.92 7.03 9.97
CA ARG A 56 11.16 7.78 9.74
C ARG A 56 11.15 8.53 8.41
N LEU A 57 10.60 7.90 7.37
CA LEU A 57 10.50 8.49 6.03
C LEU A 57 9.46 9.62 5.97
N VAL A 58 8.37 9.46 6.73
CA VAL A 58 7.24 10.38 6.83
C VAL A 58 6.95 10.61 8.31
N PRO A 59 7.46 11.72 8.90
CA PRO A 59 7.16 12.07 10.28
C PRO A 59 5.67 12.39 10.50
N ALA A 60 5.20 12.14 11.71
CA ALA A 60 3.84 12.47 12.12
C ALA A 60 3.51 13.95 11.93
N ASP A 61 2.24 14.25 11.63
CA ASP A 61 1.77 15.62 11.57
C ASP A 61 1.76 16.24 12.99
N GLN A 62 1.94 17.57 13.08
CA GLN A 62 2.01 18.26 14.38
C GLN A 62 0.68 18.24 15.14
N GLU A 63 -0.44 18.19 14.41
CA GLU A 63 -1.79 18.18 14.96
C GLU A 63 -2.53 16.93 14.50
N PRO A 64 -3.27 16.23 15.39
CA PRO A 64 -4.06 15.08 15.00
C PRO A 64 -5.22 15.50 14.08
N GLY A 65 -5.35 14.84 12.94
CA GLY A 65 -6.46 15.04 12.01
C GLY A 65 -7.78 14.59 12.64
N GLN A 66 -8.82 15.43 12.55
CA GLN A 66 -10.16 15.11 13.04
C GLN A 66 -11.09 14.73 11.87
N GLY A 67 -11.89 13.69 12.06
CA GLY A 67 -12.95 13.30 11.13
C GLY A 67 -12.50 12.46 9.94
N HIS A 68 -13.01 12.77 8.75
CA HIS A 68 -12.75 12.01 7.53
C HIS A 68 -11.32 12.28 7.01
N VAL A 69 -10.55 11.20 6.83
CA VAL A 69 -9.18 11.26 6.32
C VAL A 69 -9.20 11.16 4.79
N PRO A 70 -8.81 12.20 4.04
CA PRO A 70 -8.81 12.17 2.58
C PRO A 70 -7.57 11.45 2.02
N PHE A 71 -7.68 10.95 0.80
CA PHE A 71 -6.52 10.45 0.04
C PHE A 71 -5.61 11.59 -0.43
N SER A 72 -4.29 11.39 -0.36
CA SER A 72 -3.31 12.21 -1.06
C SER A 72 -3.41 12.04 -2.59
N THR A 73 -2.73 12.89 -3.35
CA THR A 73 -2.69 12.76 -4.81
C THR A 73 -1.98 11.47 -5.23
N GLU A 74 -0.88 11.16 -4.54
CA GLU A 74 -0.06 9.96 -4.73
C GLU A 74 -0.88 8.70 -4.45
N ALA A 75 -1.67 8.68 -3.37
CA ALA A 75 -2.51 7.54 -3.05
C ALA A 75 -3.63 7.33 -4.08
N LYS A 76 -4.21 8.41 -4.62
CA LYS A 76 -5.16 8.29 -5.75
C LYS A 76 -4.48 7.71 -6.99
N GLY A 77 -3.25 8.12 -7.28
CA GLY A 77 -2.41 7.55 -8.33
C GLY A 77 -2.19 6.04 -8.15
N VAL A 78 -1.97 5.57 -6.92
CA VAL A 78 -1.89 4.13 -6.62
C VAL A 78 -3.21 3.39 -6.94
N LEU A 79 -4.36 3.97 -6.60
CA LEU A 79 -5.66 3.35 -6.90
C LEU A 79 -5.91 3.22 -8.41
N GLU A 80 -5.44 4.19 -9.20
CA GLU A 80 -5.46 4.16 -10.66
C GLU A 80 -4.46 3.14 -11.22
N GLN A 81 -3.23 3.16 -10.70
CA GLN A 81 -2.16 2.21 -11.06
C GLN A 81 -2.56 0.75 -10.78
N GLY A 82 -3.35 0.50 -9.74
CA GLY A 82 -3.87 -0.84 -9.44
C GLY A 82 -4.69 -1.46 -10.57
N LEU A 83 -5.34 -0.66 -11.44
CA LEU A 83 -6.02 -1.17 -12.62
C LEU A 83 -5.04 -1.66 -13.70
N TYR A 84 -3.92 -0.96 -13.86
CA TYR A 84 -2.86 -1.37 -14.77
C TYR A 84 -2.20 -2.66 -14.30
N GLU A 85 -1.93 -2.79 -13.00
CA GLU A 85 -1.39 -4.04 -12.42
C GLU A 85 -2.37 -5.22 -12.58
N ALA A 86 -3.67 -4.99 -12.36
CA ALA A 86 -4.69 -6.02 -12.58
C ALA A 86 -4.72 -6.47 -14.05
N THR A 87 -4.73 -5.52 -14.98
CA THR A 87 -4.77 -5.85 -16.42
C THR A 87 -3.48 -6.54 -16.87
N GLY A 88 -2.32 -6.07 -16.41
CA GLY A 88 -1.00 -6.63 -16.75
C GLY A 88 -0.79 -8.06 -16.22
N THR A 89 -1.53 -8.45 -15.18
CA THR A 89 -1.52 -9.81 -14.62
C THR A 89 -2.71 -10.66 -15.09
N GLY A 90 -3.53 -10.16 -16.03
CA GLY A 90 -4.66 -10.90 -16.61
C GLY A 90 -5.98 -10.85 -15.82
N HIS A 91 -6.04 -10.06 -14.75
CA HIS A 91 -7.20 -9.92 -13.89
C HIS A 91 -8.14 -8.77 -14.30
N LYS A 92 -9.46 -9.00 -14.19
CA LYS A 92 -10.50 -7.99 -14.52
C LYS A 92 -10.87 -7.08 -13.34
N LEU A 93 -10.50 -7.50 -12.12
CA LEU A 93 -10.80 -6.81 -10.88
C LEU A 93 -9.50 -6.52 -10.11
N ILE A 94 -9.53 -5.44 -9.35
CA ILE A 94 -8.40 -4.97 -8.54
C ILE A 94 -8.47 -5.68 -7.19
N SER A 95 -7.36 -6.32 -6.79
CA SER A 95 -7.20 -7.05 -5.52
C SER A 95 -6.29 -6.27 -4.59
N GLY A 96 -6.21 -6.67 -3.33
CA GLY A 96 -5.21 -6.12 -2.41
C GLY A 96 -3.78 -6.29 -2.94
N GLY A 97 -3.49 -7.43 -3.59
CA GLY A 97 -2.23 -7.67 -4.30
C GLY A 97 -1.94 -6.65 -5.40
N HIS A 98 -2.93 -6.33 -6.24
CA HIS A 98 -2.78 -5.30 -7.27
C HIS A 98 -2.51 -3.91 -6.69
N LEU A 99 -3.18 -3.55 -5.58
CA LEU A 99 -2.90 -2.28 -4.89
C LEU A 99 -1.50 -2.27 -4.27
N LEU A 100 -1.05 -3.40 -3.73
CA LEU A 100 0.30 -3.53 -3.18
C LEU A 100 1.36 -3.36 -4.28
N LEU A 101 1.21 -4.04 -5.42
CA LEU A 101 2.08 -3.84 -6.59
C LEU A 101 2.09 -2.38 -7.05
N ALA A 102 0.93 -1.73 -7.06
CA ALA A 102 0.83 -0.32 -7.44
C ALA A 102 1.58 0.62 -6.48
N THR A 103 1.67 0.29 -5.18
CA THR A 103 2.43 1.12 -4.22
C THR A 103 3.93 1.15 -4.50
N ILE A 104 4.47 0.07 -5.09
CA ILE A 104 5.91 -0.12 -5.36
C ILE A 104 6.29 0.07 -6.83
N ALA A 105 5.32 0.48 -7.67
CA ALA A 105 5.52 0.60 -9.11
C ALA A 105 6.46 1.77 -9.50
N ASP A 106 6.48 2.81 -8.68
CA ASP A 106 7.36 3.98 -8.85
C ASP A 106 8.44 3.99 -7.75
N PRO A 107 9.74 4.03 -8.11
CA PRO A 107 10.84 4.16 -7.15
C PRO A 107 10.77 5.39 -6.23
N GLY A 108 10.04 6.44 -6.64
CA GLY A 108 9.84 7.67 -5.87
C GLY A 108 8.85 7.53 -4.71
N THR A 109 8.08 6.43 -4.63
CA THR A 109 7.10 6.24 -3.55
C THR A 109 7.76 5.95 -2.21
N VAL A 110 7.05 6.26 -1.13
CA VAL A 110 7.51 5.93 0.22
C VAL A 110 7.55 4.42 0.41
N ALA A 111 6.62 3.67 -0.18
CA ALA A 111 6.64 2.21 -0.16
C ALA A 111 7.92 1.61 -0.79
N SER A 112 8.32 2.07 -1.98
CA SER A 112 9.56 1.62 -2.64
C SER A 112 10.80 1.95 -1.81
N ARG A 113 10.85 3.15 -1.23
CA ARG A 113 11.94 3.58 -0.34
C ARG A 113 11.97 2.76 0.96
N ALA A 114 10.81 2.43 1.52
CA ALA A 114 10.70 1.61 2.72
C ALA A 114 11.25 0.20 2.50
N LEU A 115 10.94 -0.43 1.35
CA LEU A 115 11.55 -1.70 0.96
C LEU A 115 13.08 -1.61 0.88
N GLY A 116 13.60 -0.49 0.37
CA GLY A 116 15.04 -0.22 0.36
C GLY A 116 15.66 -0.18 1.77
N GLU A 117 15.04 0.53 2.72
CA GLU A 117 15.52 0.55 4.12
C GLU A 117 15.41 -0.81 4.81
N LEU A 118 14.43 -1.64 4.42
CA LEU A 118 14.25 -3.02 4.90
C LEU A 118 15.20 -4.03 4.22
N ASN A 119 16.09 -3.57 3.33
CA ASN A 119 16.97 -4.43 2.51
C ASN A 119 16.19 -5.47 1.68
N VAL A 120 15.00 -5.10 1.22
CA VAL A 120 14.14 -5.91 0.37
C VAL A 120 14.17 -5.36 -1.06
N PRO A 121 14.77 -6.06 -2.02
CA PRO A 121 14.71 -5.66 -3.42
C PRO A 121 13.27 -5.62 -3.93
N VAL A 122 12.90 -4.54 -4.63
CA VAL A 122 11.55 -4.35 -5.16
C VAL A 122 11.14 -5.46 -6.13
N ALA A 123 12.08 -5.96 -6.94
CA ALA A 123 11.83 -7.07 -7.86
C ALA A 123 11.43 -8.35 -7.10
N ASP A 124 12.23 -8.75 -6.11
CA ASP A 124 11.95 -9.94 -5.30
C ASP A 124 10.65 -9.80 -4.50
N PHE A 125 10.33 -8.59 -4.04
CA PHE A 125 9.06 -8.32 -3.37
C PHE A 125 7.88 -8.40 -4.34
N ARG A 126 8.00 -7.87 -5.55
CA ARG A 126 6.99 -7.99 -6.61
C ARG A 126 6.70 -9.46 -6.92
N ASP A 127 7.73 -10.28 -7.08
CA ASP A 127 7.57 -11.71 -7.35
C ASP A 127 6.83 -12.44 -6.22
N ARG A 128 7.17 -12.13 -4.96
CA ARG A 128 6.43 -12.65 -3.79
C ARG A 128 4.97 -12.22 -3.80
N VAL A 129 4.68 -10.94 -4.07
CA VAL A 129 3.29 -10.44 -4.11
C VAL A 129 2.49 -11.19 -5.18
N ILE A 130 3.04 -11.36 -6.38
CA ILE A 130 2.37 -12.08 -7.46
C ILE A 130 2.11 -13.53 -7.04
N ALA A 131 3.13 -14.24 -6.55
CA ALA A 131 3.03 -15.65 -6.18
C ALA A 131 2.03 -15.89 -5.02
N THR A 132 1.99 -15.01 -4.03
CA THR A 132 1.19 -15.19 -2.80
C THR A 132 -0.24 -14.68 -2.95
N THR A 133 -0.45 -13.63 -3.74
CA THR A 133 -1.73 -12.89 -3.72
C THR A 133 -2.51 -12.94 -5.03
N LEU A 134 -1.85 -13.32 -6.13
CA LEU A 134 -2.41 -13.31 -7.49
C LEU A 134 -2.30 -14.68 -8.19
N GLY A 135 -1.93 -15.74 -7.46
CA GLY A 135 -1.99 -17.12 -7.96
C GLY A 135 -3.45 -17.59 -8.07
N ASP A 136 -3.77 -18.21 -9.20
CA ASP A 136 -5.12 -18.59 -9.70
C ASP A 136 -6.17 -19.00 -8.65
#